data_AF-A0A4U5U6Z5-F1
#
_entry.id   AF-A0A4U5U6Z5-F1
#
_cell.length_a   1.000
_cell.length_b   1.000
_cell.length_c   1.000
_cell.angle_alpha   90.00
_cell.angle_beta   90.00
_cell.angle_gamma   90.00
#
_symmetry.space_group_name_H-M   'P 1'
#
loop_
_entity.id
_entity.type
_entity.pdbx_description
1 polymer ?
#
loop_
_entity_poly.entity_id
_entity_poly.type
_entity_poly.pdbx_seq_one_letter_code
_entity_poly.pdbx_strand_id
1 'polypeptide(L)' 'MAPRLERFVSPGKGNGLRATARIKPGELVYSAEPLACCVSNKVSREVCHHCFTRWMFIGSTAAFSIAAKLTPSS' A
#
# COMPACT_ATOMS: atom_id res chain seq x y z
N MET A 1 20.78 -6.49 -7.74
CA MET A 1 19.84 -7.58 -8.08
C MET A 1 19.32 -7.29 -9.48
N ALA A 2 19.48 -8.20 -10.45
CA ALA A 2 18.88 -8.01 -11.77
C ALA A 2 17.34 -7.94 -11.63
N PRO A 3 16.65 -7.07 -12.37
CA PRO A 3 15.19 -7.00 -12.32
C PRO A 3 14.60 -8.34 -12.76
N ARG A 4 13.76 -8.94 -11.89
CA ARG A 4 13.05 -10.21 -12.16
C ARG A 4 11.86 -10.04 -13.10
N LEU A 5 11.63 -8.81 -13.55
CA LEU A 5 10.55 -8.41 -14.43
C LEU A 5 11.09 -7.55 -15.56
N GLU A 6 10.54 -7.72 -16.74
CA GLU A 6 10.78 -6.88 -17.89
C GLU A 6 9.45 -6.39 -18.49
N ARG A 7 9.49 -5.22 -19.14
CA ARG A 7 8.41 -4.79 -20.03
C ARG A 7 8.54 -5.56 -21.34
N PHE A 8 7.43 -6.06 -21.87
CA PHE A 8 7.38 -6.71 -23.18
C PHE A 8 6.12 -6.30 -23.95
N VAL A 9 6.10 -6.55 -25.26
CA VAL A 9 4.89 -6.36 -26.08
C VAL A 9 4.06 -7.65 -26.04
N SER A 10 2.85 -7.56 -25.50
CA SER A 10 1.89 -8.65 -25.39
C SER A 10 0.98 -8.69 -26.63
N PRO A 11 0.94 -9.82 -27.36
CA PRO A 11 0.12 -9.95 -28.56
C PRO A 11 -1.36 -9.63 -28.31
N GLY A 12 -1.90 -8.64 -29.04
CA GLY A 12 -3.30 -8.20 -28.92
C GLY A 12 -3.65 -7.41 -27.65
N LYS A 13 -2.67 -7.11 -26.78
CA LYS A 13 -2.91 -6.47 -25.46
C LYS A 13 -2.04 -5.23 -25.19
N GLY A 14 -1.15 -4.87 -26.11
CA GLY A 14 -0.24 -3.73 -25.92
C GLY A 14 0.98 -4.11 -25.08
N ASN A 15 1.38 -3.26 -24.12
CA ASN A 15 2.53 -3.54 -23.25
C ASN A 15 2.12 -4.43 -22.07
N GLY A 16 3.00 -5.35 -21.68
CA GLY A 16 2.86 -6.21 -20.52
C GLY A 16 4.12 -6.29 -19.67
N LEU A 17 4.00 -7.00 -18.55
CA LEU A 17 5.08 -7.30 -17.63
C LEU A 17 5.35 -8.82 -17.65
N ARG A 18 6.60 -9.23 -17.82
CA ARG A 18 7.01 -10.63 -17.93
C ARG A 18 8.09 -10.95 -16.90
N ALA A 19 8.02 -12.15 -16.31
CA ALA A 19 9.07 -12.65 -15.44
C ALA A 19 10.31 -13.07 -16.24
N THR A 20 11.48 -12.61 -15.81
CA THR A 20 12.80 -12.98 -16.37
C THR A 20 13.48 -14.10 -15.58
N ALA A 21 12.91 -14.47 -14.43
CA ALA A 21 13.37 -15.55 -13.56
C ALA A 21 12.17 -16.29 -12.92
N ARG A 22 12.43 -17.44 -12.27
CA ARG A 22 11.39 -18.15 -11.50
C ARG A 22 10.96 -17.31 -10.29
N ILE A 23 9.65 -17.24 -10.06
CA ILE A 23 9.00 -16.58 -8.92
C ILE A 23 8.33 -17.66 -8.07
N LYS A 24 8.55 -17.66 -6.75
CA LYS A 24 7.93 -18.61 -5.83
C LYS A 24 6.58 -18.09 -5.29
N PRO A 25 5.67 -18.97 -4.84
CA PRO A 25 4.46 -18.53 -4.15
C PRO A 25 4.78 -17.65 -2.94
N GLY A 26 4.10 -16.50 -2.84
CA GLY A 26 4.30 -15.51 -1.76
C GLY A 26 5.52 -14.58 -1.95
N GLU A 27 6.29 -14.72 -3.02
CA GLU A 27 7.45 -13.87 -3.29
C GLU A 27 7.02 -12.45 -3.69
N LEU A 28 7.64 -11.43 -3.06
CA LEU A 28 7.44 -10.03 -3.45
C LEU A 28 8.11 -9.78 -4.80
N VAL A 29 7.30 -9.48 -5.81
CA VAL A 29 7.77 -9.28 -7.19
C VAL A 29 8.11 -7.82 -7.47
N TYR A 30 7.30 -6.88 -6.96
CA TYR A 30 7.49 -5.43 -7.11
C TYR A 30 6.70 -4.69 -6.03
N SER A 31 7.20 -3.52 -5.63
CA SER A 31 6.48 -2.56 -4.78
C SER A 31 6.72 -1.15 -5.34
N ALA A 32 5.70 -0.32 -5.31
CA ALA A 32 5.80 1.08 -5.73
C ALA A 32 4.89 1.95 -4.88
N GLU A 33 5.36 3.16 -4.62
CA GLU A 33 4.53 4.23 -4.09
C GLU A 33 3.57 4.74 -5.18
N PRO A 34 2.32 5.08 -4.81
CA PRO A 34 1.38 5.64 -5.77
C PRO A 34 1.88 7.00 -6.26
N LEU A 35 1.74 7.28 -7.56
CA LEU A 35 2.03 8.61 -8.10
C LEU A 35 1.13 9.69 -7.47
N ALA A 36 -0.14 9.36 -7.30
CA ALA A 36 -1.13 10.12 -6.56
C ALA A 36 -2.23 9.16 -6.08
N CYS A 37 -2.88 9.45 -4.96
CA CYS A 37 -3.94 8.62 -4.42
C CYS A 37 -4.94 9.44 -3.59
N CYS A 38 -6.16 8.92 -3.44
CA CYS A 38 -7.20 9.48 -2.58
C CYS A 38 -8.06 8.35 -2.00
N VAL A 39 -8.71 8.61 -0.87
CA VAL A 39 -9.63 7.65 -0.24
C VAL A 39 -11.01 7.76 -0.89
N SER A 40 -11.62 6.62 -1.20
CA SER A 40 -13.00 6.57 -1.73
C SER A 40 -14.00 7.14 -0.72
N ASN A 41 -14.97 7.92 -1.21
CA ASN A 41 -16.02 8.53 -0.39
C ASN A 41 -16.84 7.52 0.43
N LYS A 42 -16.86 6.24 0.02
CA LYS A 42 -17.58 5.18 0.76
C LYS A 42 -16.98 4.88 2.13
N VAL A 43 -15.69 5.16 2.34
CA VAL A 43 -14.94 4.79 3.56
C VAL A 43 -14.08 5.94 4.10
N SER A 44 -14.26 7.16 3.59
CA SER A 44 -13.43 8.33 3.92
C SER A 44 -13.47 8.73 5.39
N ARG A 45 -14.50 8.32 6.14
CA ARG A 45 -14.61 8.56 7.59
C ARG A 45 -13.94 7.49 8.45
N GLU A 46 -13.54 6.36 7.86
CA GLU A 46 -13.03 5.18 8.58
C GLU A 46 -11.53 4.98 8.36
N VAL A 47 -10.92 5.73 7.45
CA VAL A 47 -9.56 5.51 6.96
C VAL A 47 -8.79 6.83 6.93
N CYS A 48 -7.53 6.83 7.39
CA CYS A 48 -6.65 7.98 7.26
C CYS A 48 -6.36 8.30 5.78
N HIS A 49 -6.56 9.56 5.38
CA HIS A 49 -6.34 10.02 4.01
C HIS A 49 -4.87 10.00 3.54
N HIS A 50 -3.91 9.88 4.46
CA HIS A 50 -2.49 9.87 4.13
C HIS A 50 -1.91 8.44 4.09
N CYS A 51 -2.10 7.67 5.16
CA CYS A 51 -1.48 6.35 5.30
C CYS A 51 -2.42 5.17 5.01
N PHE A 52 -3.68 5.43 4.67
CA PHE A 52 -4.70 4.40 4.39
C PHE A 52 -4.95 3.40 5.53
N THR A 53 -4.45 3.68 6.74
CA THR A 53 -4.73 2.88 7.93
C THR A 53 -6.20 3.05 8.33
N ARG A 54 -6.90 1.93 8.49
CA ARG A 54 -8.26 1.91 9.04
C ARG A 54 -8.23 2.29 10.51
N TRP A 55 -9.02 3.28 10.91
CA TRP A 55 -9.20 3.62 12.31
C TRP A 55 -9.99 2.50 12.99
N MET A 56 -9.39 1.88 14.01
CA MET A 56 -10.14 1.02 14.91
C MET A 56 -10.94 1.92 15.86
N PHE A 57 -12.26 1.96 15.70
CA PHE A 57 -13.14 2.42 16.77
C PHE A 57 -13.10 1.40 17.90
N ILE A 58 -12.18 1.57 18.85
CA ILE A 58 -12.31 0.97 20.17
C ILE A 58 -13.37 1.78 20.90
N GLY A 59 -14.62 1.31 20.85
CA GLY A 59 -15.72 1.83 21.66
C GLY A 59 -15.49 1.50 23.13
N SER A 60 -14.58 2.21 23.79
CA SER A 60 -14.58 2.51 25.22
C SER A 60 -13.53 3.60 25.48
N THR A 61 -13.88 4.60 26.27
CA THR A 61 -13.27 5.91 26.51
C THR A 61 -11.81 5.95 27.01
N ALA A 62 -10.99 4.92 26.82
CA ALA A 62 -9.66 4.81 27.44
C ALA A 62 -8.45 4.89 26.48
N ALA A 63 -8.63 4.90 25.15
CA ALA A 63 -7.51 4.73 24.22
C ALA A 63 -6.86 6.02 23.69
N PHE A 64 -7.35 7.22 24.05
CA PHE A 64 -6.78 8.48 23.56
C PHE A 64 -5.41 8.81 24.16
N SER A 65 -5.00 8.15 25.26
CA SER A 65 -3.74 8.45 25.96
C SER A 65 -2.50 7.74 25.43
N ILE A 66 -2.63 6.70 24.57
CA ILE A 66 -1.45 5.92 24.13
C ILE A 66 -0.80 6.54 22.88
N ALA A 67 -1.58 7.13 21.96
CA ALA A 67 -1.02 7.68 20.72
C ALA A 67 -0.34 9.06 20.89
N ALA A 68 -0.74 9.85 21.90
CA ALA A 68 -0.18 11.19 22.12
C ALA A 68 1.22 11.20 22.80
N LYS A 69 1.75 10.04 23.20
CA LYS A 69 3.05 9.92 23.89
C LYS A 69 4.22 9.50 23.00
N LEU A 70 3.97 9.24 21.70
CA LEU A 70 5.00 8.74 20.77
C LEU A 70 5.36 9.71 19.65
N THR A 71 4.82 10.93 19.64
CA THR A 71 5.42 12.02 18.86
C THR A 71 6.59 12.61 19.66
N PRO A 72 7.83 12.50 19.19
CA PRO A 72 8.93 13.21 19.83
C PRO A 72 8.66 14.71 19.68
N SER A 73 8.54 15.40 20.82
CA SER A 73 8.73 16.85 20.87
C SER A 73 10.18 17.11 20.48
N SER A 74 10.37 17.88 19.40
CA SER A 74 11.61 18.60 19.09
C SER A 74 12.15 19.33 20.32
#